data_AF-A0A0K8PZB6-F1
#
_entry.id   AF-A0A0K8PZB6-F1
#
_cell.length_a   1.000
_cell.length_b   1.000
_cell.length_c   1.000
_cell.angle_alpha   90.00
_cell.angle_beta   90.00
_cell.angle_gamma   90.00
#
_symmetry.space_group_name_H-M   'P 1'
#
loop_
_entity.id
_entity.type
_entity.pdbx_description
1 polymer ?
#
loop_
_entity_poly.entity_id
_entity_poly.type
_entity_poly.pdbx_seq_one_letter_code
_entity_poly.pdbx_strand_id
1 'polypeptide(L)'
;MRVNSVSPGLVRTEMARFTWEPGEEQIAAGLPLGRIREPEDVARAVVWLASDEAEWVTGADLVVDGGTRARAARFPSQGRGELRAKPHSTR
;
A
#
# COMPACT_ATOMS: atom_id res chain seq x y z
N MET A 1 2.26 -4.60 -29.24
CA MET A 1 2.28 -5.18 -27.87
C MET A 1 2.87 -4.12 -26.95
N ARG A 2 2.19 -3.77 -25.85
CA ARG A 2 2.63 -2.75 -24.89
C ARG A 2 3.03 -3.43 -23.58
N VAL A 3 4.02 -2.87 -22.87
CA VAL A 3 4.51 -3.41 -21.59
C VAL A 3 4.62 -2.26 -20.61
N ASN A 4 4.00 -2.40 -19.44
CA ASN A 4 4.02 -1.40 -18.37
C ASN A 4 4.16 -2.11 -17.02
N SER A 5 4.57 -1.38 -16.00
CA SER A 5 4.60 -1.80 -14.59
C SER A 5 3.55 -1.02 -13.80
N VAL A 6 3.04 -1.65 -12.73
CA VAL A 6 2.21 -0.98 -11.72
C VAL A 6 2.89 -1.17 -10.37
N SER A 7 3.19 -0.04 -9.71
CA SER A 7 3.82 0.01 -8.39
C SER A 7 2.79 0.43 -7.33
N PRO A 8 2.09 -0.52 -6.70
CA PRO A 8 1.10 -0.20 -5.68
C PRO A 8 1.74 0.13 -4.34
N GLY A 9 1.03 0.94 -3.53
CA GLY A 9 1.30 1.06 -2.09
C GLY A 9 0.70 -0.09 -1.28
N LEU A 10 0.50 0.09 0.04
CA LEU A 10 -0.20 -0.90 0.87
C LEU A 10 -1.63 -1.18 0.34
N VAL A 11 -1.92 -2.46 0.07
CA VAL A 11 -3.23 -2.97 -0.41
C VAL A 11 -3.74 -4.00 0.57
N ARG A 12 -5.05 -4.00 0.84
CA ARG A 12 -5.75 -4.94 1.73
C ARG A 12 -5.83 -6.33 1.11
N THR A 13 -4.71 -7.03 1.10
CA THR A 13 -4.58 -8.42 0.66
C THR A 13 -4.21 -9.30 1.86
N GLU A 14 -4.46 -10.61 1.73
CA GLU A 14 -4.04 -11.60 2.73
C GLU A 14 -2.53 -11.55 2.98
N MET A 15 -1.74 -11.41 1.91
CA MET A 15 -0.29 -11.31 1.97
C MET A 15 0.17 -10.14 2.85
N ALA A 16 -0.53 -9.00 2.81
CA ALA A 16 -0.17 -7.81 3.57
C ALA A 16 -0.89 -7.71 4.93
N ARG A 17 -1.72 -8.71 5.31
CA ARG A 17 -2.57 -8.68 6.52
C ARG A 17 -1.82 -8.28 7.77
N PHE A 18 -0.65 -8.89 8.00
CA PHE A 18 0.20 -8.64 9.16
C PHE A 18 0.65 -7.17 9.27
N THR A 19 0.62 -6.41 8.18
CA THR A 19 1.00 -4.98 8.16
C THR A 19 -0.15 -4.09 8.59
N TRP A 20 -1.39 -4.38 8.18
CA TRP A 20 -2.52 -3.48 8.40
C TRP A 20 -3.46 -3.89 9.54
N GLU A 21 -3.67 -5.19 9.74
CA GLU A 21 -4.63 -5.71 10.73
C GLU A 21 -4.35 -5.24 12.17
N PRO A 22 -3.09 -5.10 12.64
CA PRO A 22 -2.82 -4.64 14.01
C PRO A 22 -3.21 -3.19 14.31
N GLY A 23 -3.47 -2.36 13.30
CA GLY A 23 -3.66 -0.92 13.47
C GLY A 23 -4.26 -0.24 12.24
N GLU A 24 -5.29 -0.85 11.66
CA GLU A 24 -5.85 -0.44 10.37
C GLU A 24 -6.32 1.01 10.37
N GLU A 25 -7.03 1.43 11.41
CA GLU A 25 -7.53 2.81 11.55
C GLU A 25 -6.39 3.83 11.63
N GLN A 26 -5.36 3.53 12.42
CA GLN A 26 -4.19 4.41 12.58
C GLN A 26 -3.38 4.49 11.29
N ILE A 27 -3.26 3.36 10.58
CA ILE A 27 -2.60 3.30 9.29
C ILE A 27 -3.38 4.11 8.25
N ALA A 28 -4.69 3.88 8.15
CA ALA A 28 -5.58 4.60 7.25
C ALA A 28 -5.50 6.12 7.47
N ALA A 29 -5.57 6.57 8.74
CA ALA A 29 -5.46 7.98 9.10
C ALA A 29 -4.10 8.62 8.72
N GLY A 30 -3.04 7.81 8.66
CA GLY A 30 -1.71 8.28 8.26
C GLY A 30 -1.52 8.39 6.74
N LEU A 31 -2.30 7.66 5.95
CA LEU A 31 -2.22 7.65 4.49
C LEU A 31 -2.79 8.96 3.90
N PRO A 32 -2.23 9.50 2.80
CA PRO A 32 -2.71 10.77 2.25
C PRO A 32 -4.18 10.75 1.78
N LEU A 33 -4.69 9.61 1.31
CA LEU A 33 -6.10 9.42 0.95
C LEU A 33 -6.97 8.89 2.12
N GLY A 34 -6.42 8.78 3.33
CA GLY A 34 -7.20 8.43 4.52
C GLY A 34 -7.73 7.00 4.58
N ARG A 35 -7.30 6.10 3.68
CA ARG A 35 -7.73 4.70 3.64
C ARG A 35 -6.67 3.76 3.09
N ILE A 36 -6.76 2.50 3.47
CA ILE A 36 -6.03 1.41 2.81
C ILE A 36 -6.66 1.15 1.43
N ARG A 37 -5.81 0.81 0.45
CA ARG A 37 -6.27 0.43 -0.88
C ARG A 37 -6.96 -0.92 -0.87
N GLU A 38 -7.97 -1.06 -1.71
CA GLU A 38 -8.53 -2.35 -2.09
C GLU A 38 -7.83 -2.89 -3.34
N PRO A 39 -7.84 -4.22 -3.59
CA PRO A 39 -7.34 -4.80 -4.83
C PRO A 39 -7.90 -4.11 -6.09
N GLU A 40 -9.16 -3.67 -6.05
CA GLU A 40 -9.83 -3.01 -7.16
C GLU A 40 -9.20 -1.63 -7.50
N ASP A 41 -8.53 -0.97 -6.55
CA ASP A 41 -7.78 0.26 -6.84
C ASP A 41 -6.63 0.00 -7.81
N VAL A 42 -5.95 -1.14 -7.67
CA VAL A 42 -4.87 -1.56 -8.58
C VAL A 42 -5.45 -2.11 -9.88
N ALA A 43 -6.51 -2.93 -9.79
CA ALA A 43 -7.14 -3.53 -10.96
C ALA A 43 -7.67 -2.48 -11.95
N ARG A 44 -8.29 -1.40 -11.46
CA ARG A 44 -8.74 -0.29 -12.32
C ARG A 44 -7.60 0.35 -13.10
N ALA A 45 -6.43 0.53 -12.48
CA ALA A 45 -5.25 1.08 -13.13
C ALA A 45 -4.70 0.12 -14.20
N VAL A 46 -4.68 -1.19 -13.91
CA VAL A 46 -4.29 -2.23 -14.88
C VAL A 46 -5.25 -2.27 -16.06
N VAL A 47 -6.56 -2.20 -15.82
CA VAL A 47 -7.57 -2.16 -16.89
C VAL A 47 -7.37 -0.96 -17.79
N TRP A 48 -7.14 0.24 -17.23
CA TRP A 48 -6.81 1.42 -18.02
C TRP A 48 -5.50 1.25 -18.81
N LEU A 49 -4.44 0.72 -18.19
CA LEU A 49 -3.20 0.45 -18.92
C LEU A 49 -3.40 -0.58 -20.05
N ALA A 50 -4.33 -1.52 -19.90
CA ALA A 50 -4.62 -2.54 -20.91
C ALA A 50 -5.55 -2.05 -22.03
N SER A 51 -6.29 -0.96 -21.81
CA SER A 51 -7.27 -0.45 -22.77
C SER A 51 -6.63 0.39 -23.90
N ASP A 52 -7.47 0.75 -24.87
CA ASP A 52 -7.10 1.63 -25.99
C ASP A 52 -6.89 3.08 -25.54
N GLU A 53 -7.46 3.49 -24.40
CA GLU A 53 -7.23 4.84 -23.85
C GLU A 53 -5.76 5.07 -23.45
N ALA A 54 -4.98 4.00 -23.28
CA ALA A 54 -3.55 4.04 -22.99
C ALA A 54 -2.70 3.60 -24.21
N GLU A 55 -3.18 3.75 -25.45
CA GLU A 55 -2.50 3.26 -26.66
C GLU A 55 -1.06 3.78 -26.83
N TRP A 56 -0.79 5.00 -26.37
CA TRP A 56 0.53 5.64 -26.44
C TRP A 56 1.40 5.42 -25.19
N VAL A 57 0.92 4.65 -24.21
CA VAL A 57 1.61 4.41 -22.95
C VAL A 57 2.25 3.01 -22.94
N THR A 58 3.57 2.98 -23.05
CA THR A 58 4.40 1.78 -22.90
C THR A 58 5.73 2.15 -22.25
N GLY A 59 6.32 1.22 -21.50
CA GLY A 59 7.57 1.42 -20.75
C GLY A 59 7.39 2.23 -19.46
N ALA A 60 6.15 2.53 -19.07
CA ALA A 60 5.88 3.32 -17.87
C ALA A 60 5.83 2.45 -16.61
N ASP A 61 6.24 3.03 -15.48
CA ASP A 61 5.90 2.54 -14.14
C ASP A 61 4.81 3.43 -13.55
N LEU A 62 3.60 2.89 -13.41
CA LEU A 62 2.46 3.61 -12.87
C LEU A 62 2.37 3.38 -11.36
N VAL A 63 2.62 4.44 -10.59
CA VAL A 63 2.49 4.40 -9.13
C VAL A 63 1.01 4.52 -8.73
N VAL A 64 0.50 3.50 -8.04
CA VAL A 64 -0.89 3.44 -7.53
C VAL A 64 -0.85 3.37 -6.00
N ASP A 65 -0.39 4.46 -5.40
CA ASP A 65 -0.09 4.52 -3.97
C ASP A 65 -0.78 5.66 -3.22
N GLY A 66 -1.77 6.30 -3.84
CA GLY A 66 -2.59 7.32 -3.17
C GLY A 66 -1.76 8.45 -2.59
N GLY A 67 -0.61 8.75 -3.21
CA GLY A 67 0.25 9.86 -2.87
C GLY A 67 1.32 9.54 -1.82
N THR A 68 1.47 8.30 -1.36
CA THR A 68 2.48 7.96 -0.33
C THR A 68 3.92 8.28 -0.80
N ARG A 69 4.21 8.13 -2.10
CA ARG A 69 5.49 8.49 -2.72
C ARG A 69 5.75 9.99 -2.74
N ALA A 70 4.70 10.81 -2.84
CA ALA A 70 4.82 12.27 -2.80
C ALA A 70 4.83 12.82 -1.37
N ARG A 71 4.07 12.19 -0.47
CA ARG A 71 3.98 12.53 0.94
C ARG A 71 3.97 11.25 1.77
N ALA A 72 5.05 11.03 2.52
CA ALA A 72 5.14 9.90 3.42
C ALA A 72 3.93 9.83 4.36
N ALA A 73 3.47 8.60 4.62
CA ALA A 73 2.41 8.35 5.58
C ALA A 73 2.82 8.87 6.95
N ARG A 74 1.90 9.55 7.64
CA ARG A 74 2.12 10.11 8.97
C ARG A 74 1.42 9.26 10.00
N PHE A 75 2.11 8.26 10.50
CA PHE A 75 1.61 7.49 11.62
C PHE A 75 1.81 8.31 12.90
N PRO A 76 0.81 8.40 13.79
CA PRO A 76 1.04 8.94 15.12
C PRO A 76 2.21 8.17 15.73
N SER A 77 3.18 8.88 16.31
CA SER A 77 4.25 8.23 17.06
C SER A 77 3.59 7.38 18.13
N GLN A 78 3.65 6.05 17.98
CA GLN A 78 3.38 5.14 19.08
C GLN A 78 4.26 5.66 20.22
N GLY A 79 3.63 6.06 21.33
CA GLY A 79 4.37 6.45 22.53
C GLY A 79 5.41 5.36 22.80
N ARG A 80 6.63 5.76 23.14
CA ARG A 80 7.76 4.88 23.43
C ARG A 80 7.42 4.01 24.65
N GLY A 81 6.58 2.99 24.46
CA GLY A 81 6.07 2.06 25.45
C GLY A 81 6.70 0.71 25.19
N GLU A 82 7.76 0.43 25.93
CA GLU A 82 8.30 -0.88 26.29
C GLU A 82 7.87 -2.06 25.41
N LEU A 83 8.69 -2.36 24.39
CA LEU A 83 8.85 -3.73 23.92
C LEU A 83 9.47 -4.56 25.06
N ARG A 84 8.64 -5.01 26.00
CA ARG A 84 9.01 -6.06 26.95
C ARG A 84 9.19 -7.35 26.15
N ALA A 85 10.44 -7.65 25.79
CA ALA A 85 10.83 -8.93 25.23
C ALA A 85 10.22 -10.05 26.09
N LYS A 86 9.40 -10.93 25.48
CA LYS A 86 9.01 -12.18 26.14
C LYS A 86 10.26 -13.05 26.20
N PRO A 87 10.71 -13.51 27.38
CA PRO A 87 11.84 -14.41 27.47
C PRO A 87 11.51 -15.70 26.73
N HIS A 88 12.40 -16.10 25.83
CA HIS A 88 12.33 -17.41 25.20
C HIS A 88 12.49 -18.46 26.30
N SER A 89 11.42 -19.22 26.55
CA SER A 89 11.46 -20.38 27.43
C SER A 89 12.25 -21.48 26.73
N THR A 90 13.53 -21.64 27.08
CA THR A 90 14.30 -22.83 26.74
C THR A 90 13.71 -24.03 27.50
N ARG A 91 13.22 -25.01 26.75
CA ARG A 91 13.21 -26.41 27.16
C ARG A 91 13.88 -27.21 26.06
#